data_AF-A0A1N6MR41-F1
#
_entry.id   AF-A0A1N6MR41-F1
#
_cell.length_a   1.000
_cell.length_b   1.000
_cell.length_c   1.000
_cell.angle_alpha   90.00
_cell.angle_beta   90.00
_cell.angle_gamma   90.00
#
_symmetry.space_group_name_H-M   'P 1'
#
loop_
_entity.id
_entity.type
_entity.pdbx_description
1 polymer ?
#
loop_
_entity_poly.entity_id
_entity_poly.type
_entity_poly.pdbx_seq_one_letter_code
_entity_poly.pdbx_strand_id
1 'polypeptide(L)'
;MRFFDISYRTSLYLWCISYAVLWMLASYCLDPTVPYDAVEALNWGINGEWGSPKNPWLVGVVMLPAIHISYISLSFYWYFIHFAAIAIGMLGVWQLALRLTGKIELAWLAMLTLNLSGIINFDIIPYNDNYLLVMLWSWSLLFFLKAIDDHPKWWLAFALATGLATMGKYSSLSIVGSVFLLSLFVPKVRRHYREPLFYLALALWFMLVLPNIWWLVHNDFAAFKWVDSQITHGFNLHTTRALLSVFYPLIIVSVIIYLLGGKIGWPKQQSNQLINIVILLPLLIIYVWFSFNEGGRMTEWLQPFMAVAPALLAGSITVLPHKSLTGTLRGLAVFAIVVLIGYTSVMLANVRGAGEKFEGIKIFSSQIDQRWNQLYSTPLHYVGGEYLHQWLTFYSHYRPQTIQPWETGNGEPPNIYNRHIKESDIVRYGALLVGKRGKDCSQEHFQSTLATWPALTISHKEGFIFQAQPNAESEVVCIGFIAPENKQ
;
A
#
# COMPACT_ATOMS: atom_id res chain seq x y z
N MET A 1 32.61 -18.86 1.46
CA MET A 1 32.51 -19.97 2.44
C MET A 1 32.63 -19.30 3.81
N ARG A 2 31.69 -19.27 4.76
CA ARG A 2 30.64 -20.20 5.24
C ARG A 2 29.32 -19.46 5.59
N PHE A 3 28.51 -19.08 4.60
CA PHE A 3 27.11 -18.66 4.85
C PHE A 3 26.11 -19.83 4.82
N PHE A 4 26.62 -21.07 4.69
CA PHE A 4 25.84 -22.30 4.48
C PHE A 4 26.02 -23.36 5.58
N ASP A 5 26.75 -23.07 6.67
CA ASP A 5 26.87 -23.97 7.83
C ASP A 5 25.73 -23.80 8.87
N ILE A 6 24.81 -22.86 8.62
CA ILE A 6 23.60 -22.64 9.40
C ILE A 6 22.43 -23.26 8.63
N SER A 7 21.46 -23.87 9.33
CA SER A 7 20.21 -24.35 8.73
C SER A 7 19.64 -23.31 7.75
N TYR A 8 19.26 -23.73 6.54
CA TYR A 8 18.72 -22.83 5.50
C TYR A 8 17.57 -21.95 6.01
N ARG A 9 16.84 -22.42 7.04
CA ARG A 9 15.77 -21.67 7.72
C ARG A 9 16.30 -20.44 8.44
N THR A 10 17.40 -20.57 9.17
CA THR A 10 18.02 -19.43 9.86
C THR A 10 18.54 -18.41 8.86
N SER A 11 19.20 -18.84 7.77
CA SER A 11 19.65 -17.93 6.71
C SER A 11 18.47 -17.19 6.04
N LEU A 12 17.35 -17.88 5.84
CA LEU A 12 16.12 -17.29 5.30
C LEU A 12 15.55 -16.21 6.23
N TYR A 13 15.37 -16.53 7.52
CA TYR A 13 14.87 -15.55 8.48
C TYR A 13 15.82 -14.38 8.65
N LEU A 14 17.13 -14.63 8.73
CA LEU A 14 18.15 -13.59 8.78
C LEU A 14 18.04 -12.66 7.57
N TRP A 15 17.90 -13.20 6.36
CA TRP A 15 17.75 -12.40 5.14
C TRP A 15 16.51 -11.50 5.21
N CYS A 16 15.33 -12.07 5.48
CA CYS A 16 14.08 -11.32 5.51
C CYS A 16 14.05 -10.26 6.63
N ILE A 17 14.57 -10.59 7.82
CA ILE A 17 14.67 -9.64 8.94
C ILE A 17 15.67 -8.54 8.59
N SER A 18 16.84 -8.88 8.03
CA SER A 18 17.84 -7.88 7.64
C SER A 18 17.30 -6.96 6.56
N TYR A 19 16.59 -7.48 5.56
CA TYR A 19 15.90 -6.69 4.56
C TYR A 19 14.93 -5.71 5.21
N ALA A 20 14.03 -6.19 6.07
CA ALA A 20 13.04 -5.35 6.73
C ALA A 20 13.68 -4.24 7.57
N VAL A 21 14.67 -4.60 8.38
CA VAL A 21 15.37 -3.67 9.28
C VAL A 21 16.13 -2.62 8.49
N LEU A 22 16.92 -3.02 7.50
CA LEU A 22 17.75 -2.10 6.73
C LEU A 22 16.90 -1.13 5.90
N TRP A 23 15.86 -1.61 5.23
CA TRP A 23 14.98 -0.74 4.44
C TRP A 23 14.11 0.16 5.31
N MET A 24 13.60 -0.33 6.44
CA MET A 24 12.90 0.50 7.43
C MET A 24 13.81 1.60 7.93
N LEU A 25 15.05 1.30 8.35
CA LEU A 25 15.98 2.30 8.85
C LEU A 25 16.36 3.30 7.75
N ALA A 26 16.65 2.83 6.54
CA ALA A 26 16.95 3.71 5.41
C ALA A 26 15.80 4.68 5.14
N SER A 27 14.56 4.19 5.04
CA SER A 27 13.40 5.04 4.73
C SER A 27 13.03 5.95 5.91
N TYR A 28 13.02 5.43 7.14
CA TYR A 28 12.70 6.22 8.33
C TYR A 28 13.70 7.35 8.59
N CYS A 29 14.99 7.12 8.35
CA CYS A 29 16.03 8.11 8.60
C CYS A 29 16.24 9.08 7.43
N LEU A 30 15.94 8.68 6.19
CA LEU A 30 16.28 9.46 5.00
C LEU A 30 15.08 10.06 4.29
N ASP A 31 13.87 9.53 4.48
CA ASP A 31 12.69 10.08 3.83
C ASP A 31 12.30 11.41 4.49
N PRO A 32 12.25 12.51 3.71
CA PRO A 32 11.97 13.84 4.25
C PRO A 32 10.57 13.95 4.83
N THR A 33 9.61 13.27 4.21
CA THR A 33 8.20 13.27 4.57
C THR A 33 7.59 11.92 4.18
N VAL A 34 6.66 11.42 5.00
CA VAL A 34 5.92 10.18 4.71
C VAL A 34 5.14 10.33 3.40
N PRO A 35 4.87 9.22 2.70
CA PRO A 35 3.95 9.26 1.56
C PRO A 35 2.57 9.77 1.99
N TYR A 36 1.85 10.39 1.06
CA TYR A 36 0.50 10.89 1.32
C TYR A 36 -0.46 9.76 1.72
N ASP A 37 -0.29 8.55 1.19
CA ASP A 37 -1.03 7.36 1.58
C ASP A 37 -0.92 7.05 3.09
N ALA A 38 0.17 7.43 3.77
CA ALA A 38 0.29 7.30 5.22
C ALA A 38 -0.66 8.23 5.98
N VAL A 39 -0.88 9.44 5.43
CA VAL A 39 -1.85 10.41 5.95
C VAL A 39 -3.27 9.90 5.73
N GLU A 40 -3.54 9.32 4.56
CA GLU A 40 -4.82 8.67 4.25
C GLU A 40 -5.11 7.48 5.17
N ALA A 41 -4.16 6.55 5.30
CA ALA A 41 -4.30 5.38 6.17
C ALA A 41 -4.55 5.77 7.64
N LEU A 42 -3.83 6.79 8.13
CA LEU A 42 -4.05 7.33 9.49
C LEU A 42 -5.49 7.87 9.63
N ASN A 43 -5.94 8.71 8.69
CA ASN A 43 -7.27 9.28 8.74
C ASN A 43 -8.37 8.22 8.66
N TRP A 44 -8.23 7.23 7.78
CA TRP A 44 -9.18 6.12 7.68
C TRP A 44 -9.21 5.27 8.95
N GLY A 45 -8.05 5.05 9.58
CA GLY A 45 -7.95 4.38 10.88
C GLY A 45 -8.65 5.14 12.00
N ILE A 46 -8.53 6.48 12.02
CA ILE A 46 -9.19 7.35 13.02
C ILE A 46 -10.72 7.30 12.85
N ASN A 47 -11.22 7.30 11.61
CA ASN A 47 -12.65 7.20 11.34
C ASN A 47 -13.21 5.81 11.68
N GLY A 48 -12.42 4.74 11.53
CA GLY A 48 -12.83 3.39 11.92
C GLY A 48 -13.98 2.82 11.09
N GLU A 49 -14.17 3.32 9.87
CA GLU A 49 -15.23 2.91 8.96
C GLU A 49 -14.95 1.56 8.30
N TRP A 50 -16.00 0.86 7.85
CA TRP A 50 -15.88 -0.42 7.13
C TRP A 50 -15.38 -0.27 5.68
N GLY A 51 -15.07 0.96 5.24
CA GLY A 51 -14.44 1.28 3.97
C GLY A 51 -13.93 2.73 3.97
N SER A 52 -13.28 3.12 2.89
CA SER A 52 -12.76 4.48 2.67
C SER A 52 -13.02 4.94 1.23
N PRO A 53 -12.71 6.20 0.89
CA PRO A 53 -12.84 6.73 -0.48
C PRO A 53 -12.12 5.92 -1.56
N LYS A 54 -11.09 5.15 -1.22
CA LYS A 54 -10.27 4.41 -2.20
C LYS A 54 -10.14 2.92 -1.88
N ASN A 55 -10.02 2.58 -0.60
CA ASN A 55 -9.67 1.24 -0.15
C ASN A 55 -10.68 0.71 0.88
N PRO A 56 -10.75 -0.62 1.07
CA PRO A 56 -11.52 -1.22 2.15
C PRO A 56 -10.82 -1.06 3.52
N TRP A 57 -11.46 -1.56 4.58
CA TRP A 57 -11.14 -1.22 5.97
C TRP A 57 -9.74 -1.63 6.48
N LEU A 58 -9.05 -2.59 5.85
CA LEU A 58 -7.80 -3.11 6.42
C LEU A 58 -6.70 -2.05 6.48
N VAL A 59 -6.66 -1.14 5.50
CA VAL A 59 -5.65 -0.06 5.45
C VAL A 59 -5.75 0.87 6.65
N GLY A 60 -6.97 1.19 7.11
CA GLY A 60 -7.16 1.94 8.35
C GLY A 60 -6.87 1.11 9.60
N VAL A 61 -7.34 -0.15 9.64
CA VAL A 61 -7.18 -1.03 10.80
C VAL A 61 -5.71 -1.27 11.16
N VAL A 62 -4.81 -1.38 10.18
CA VAL A 62 -3.38 -1.57 10.46
C VAL A 62 -2.73 -0.36 11.15
N MET A 63 -3.36 0.82 11.12
CA MET A 63 -2.89 2.03 11.81
C MET A 63 -3.35 2.13 13.27
N LEU A 64 -4.30 1.29 13.72
CA LEU A 64 -4.85 1.35 15.08
C LEU A 64 -3.80 1.33 16.20
N PRO A 65 -2.72 0.52 16.13
CA PRO A 65 -1.67 0.58 17.16
C PRO A 65 -0.99 1.95 17.27
N ALA A 66 -0.69 2.64 16.16
CA ALA A 66 -0.10 3.97 16.20
C ALA A 66 -1.07 5.07 16.63
N ILE A 67 -2.39 4.84 16.45
CA ILE A 67 -3.45 5.73 16.90
C ILE A 67 -3.63 5.63 18.42
N HIS A 68 -3.70 4.40 18.97
CA HIS A 68 -3.97 4.19 20.40
C HIS A 68 -2.73 4.26 21.29
N ILE A 69 -1.53 4.10 20.73
CA ILE A 69 -0.27 4.13 21.48
C ILE A 69 0.47 5.43 21.16
N SER A 70 0.22 6.45 21.97
CA SER A 70 0.67 7.84 21.73
C SER A 70 2.19 8.03 21.63
N TYR A 71 3.00 7.17 22.27
CA TYR A 71 4.46 7.25 22.24
C TYR A 71 5.09 6.72 20.95
N ILE A 72 4.31 6.07 20.08
CA ILE A 72 4.80 5.58 18.79
C ILE A 72 4.85 6.75 17.80
N SER A 73 6.03 6.96 17.19
CA SER A 73 6.19 7.85 16.04
C SER A 73 5.40 7.31 14.85
N LEU A 74 4.50 8.13 14.30
CA LEU A 74 3.64 7.73 13.17
C LEU A 74 4.48 7.36 11.93
N SER A 75 5.52 8.16 11.64
CA SER A 75 6.44 7.88 10.54
C SER A 75 7.22 6.58 10.76
N PHE A 76 7.71 6.34 11.98
CA PHE A 76 8.40 5.09 12.29
C PHE A 76 7.47 3.89 12.08
N TYR A 77 6.26 3.97 12.62
CA TYR A 77 5.29 2.88 12.54
C TYR A 77 4.92 2.54 11.10
N TRP A 78 4.69 3.56 10.26
CA TRP A 78 4.40 3.40 8.84
C TRP A 78 5.48 2.56 8.13
N TYR A 79 6.75 2.97 8.23
CA TYR A 79 7.84 2.22 7.59
C TYR A 79 8.04 0.83 8.21
N PHE A 80 7.86 0.69 9.53
CA PHE A 80 7.95 -0.60 10.20
C PHE A 80 6.93 -1.61 9.65
N ILE A 81 5.64 -1.24 9.59
CA ILE A 81 4.59 -2.15 9.11
C ILE A 81 4.78 -2.46 7.61
N HIS A 82 5.20 -1.49 6.80
CA HIS A 82 5.47 -1.67 5.38
C HIS A 82 6.51 -2.75 5.14
N PHE A 83 7.70 -2.58 5.71
CA PHE A 83 8.81 -3.50 5.45
C PHE A 83 8.68 -4.83 6.19
N ALA A 84 7.97 -4.86 7.33
CA ALA A 84 7.60 -6.13 7.97
C ALA A 84 6.70 -6.97 7.07
N ALA A 85 5.65 -6.38 6.49
CA ALA A 85 4.75 -7.06 5.57
C ALA A 85 5.45 -7.49 4.27
N ILE A 86 6.34 -6.67 3.70
CA ILE A 86 7.17 -7.07 2.55
C ILE A 86 8.02 -8.29 2.90
N ALA A 87 8.69 -8.30 4.05
CA ALA A 87 9.49 -9.45 4.49
C ALA A 87 8.65 -10.72 4.71
N ILE A 88 7.44 -10.59 5.27
CA ILE A 88 6.49 -11.70 5.37
C ILE A 88 6.07 -12.18 3.97
N GLY A 89 5.90 -11.28 3.02
CA GLY A 89 5.66 -11.60 1.60
C GLY A 89 6.84 -12.33 0.95
N MET A 90 8.09 -11.90 1.20
CA MET A 90 9.29 -12.59 0.71
C MET A 90 9.37 -14.03 1.25
N LEU A 91 9.04 -14.23 2.53
CA LEU A 91 8.92 -15.56 3.12
C LEU A 91 7.83 -16.38 2.42
N GLY A 92 6.66 -15.79 2.15
CA GLY A 92 5.58 -16.44 1.42
C GLY A 92 5.99 -16.85 0.00
N VAL A 93 6.71 -16.00 -0.73
CA VAL A 93 7.25 -16.28 -2.07
C VAL A 93 8.26 -17.42 -2.03
N TRP A 94 9.16 -17.43 -1.04
CA TRP A 94 10.11 -18.53 -0.85
C TRP A 94 9.38 -19.86 -0.58
N GLN A 95 8.39 -19.85 0.32
CA GLN A 95 7.61 -21.05 0.66
C GLN A 95 6.77 -21.54 -0.52
N LEU A 96 6.19 -20.62 -1.28
CA LEU A 96 5.42 -20.92 -2.48
C LEU A 96 6.30 -21.58 -3.55
N ALA A 97 7.47 -20.99 -3.85
CA ALA A 97 8.43 -21.54 -4.78
C ALA A 97 8.96 -22.90 -4.32
N LEU A 98 9.21 -23.09 -3.02
CA LEU A 98 9.59 -24.40 -2.48
C LEU A 98 8.48 -25.43 -2.68
N ARG A 99 7.21 -25.06 -2.45
CA ARG A 99 6.06 -25.97 -2.65
C ARG A 99 5.86 -26.34 -4.12
N LEU A 100 6.14 -25.42 -5.05
CA LEU A 100 5.99 -25.62 -6.49
C LEU A 100 7.12 -26.45 -7.10
N THR A 101 8.31 -26.44 -6.50
CA THR A 101 9.52 -27.04 -7.11
C THR A 101 10.14 -28.17 -6.31
N GLY A 102 9.89 -28.22 -5.00
CA GLY A 102 10.60 -29.10 -4.06
C GLY A 102 12.09 -28.76 -3.89
N LYS A 103 12.57 -27.62 -4.42
CA LYS A 103 14.00 -27.28 -4.46
C LYS A 103 14.32 -25.97 -3.74
N ILE A 104 15.21 -26.06 -2.75
CA ILE A 104 15.67 -24.92 -1.96
C ILE A 104 16.33 -23.85 -2.83
N GLU A 105 17.15 -24.23 -3.82
CA GLU A 105 17.83 -23.28 -4.70
C GLU A 105 16.86 -22.44 -5.53
N LEU A 106 15.76 -23.04 -6.00
CA LEU A 106 14.73 -22.34 -6.78
C LEU A 106 13.85 -21.46 -5.87
N ALA A 107 13.66 -21.86 -4.62
CA ALA A 107 13.02 -21.01 -3.62
C ALA A 107 13.84 -19.75 -3.31
N TRP A 108 15.15 -19.89 -3.16
CA TRP A 108 16.08 -18.76 -3.05
C TRP A 108 16.10 -17.90 -4.30
N LEU A 109 16.12 -18.52 -5.49
CA LEU A 109 16.08 -17.80 -6.76
C LEU A 109 14.82 -16.92 -6.84
N ALA A 110 13.64 -17.48 -6.56
CA ALA A 110 12.37 -16.76 -6.59
C ALA A 110 12.36 -15.57 -5.63
N MET A 111 12.72 -15.80 -4.36
CA MET A 111 12.74 -14.73 -3.36
C MET A 111 13.77 -13.64 -3.68
N LEU A 112 14.99 -14.03 -4.07
CA LEU A 112 16.05 -13.06 -4.35
C LEU A 112 15.79 -12.27 -5.63
N THR A 113 15.05 -12.83 -6.59
CA THR A 113 14.60 -12.11 -7.80
C THR A 113 13.76 -10.88 -7.45
N LEU A 114 13.04 -10.88 -6.33
CA LEU A 114 12.28 -9.71 -5.91
C LEU A 114 13.17 -8.48 -5.72
N ASN A 115 14.44 -8.65 -5.29
CA ASN A 115 15.37 -7.52 -5.11
C ASN A 115 15.78 -6.86 -6.43
N LEU A 116 15.59 -7.52 -7.58
CA LEU A 116 15.74 -6.87 -8.88
C LEU A 116 14.58 -5.92 -9.16
N SER A 117 13.42 -6.09 -8.52
CA SER A 117 12.23 -5.32 -8.84
C SER A 117 12.28 -3.93 -8.23
N GLY A 118 11.98 -2.90 -9.02
CA GLY A 118 11.76 -1.56 -8.47
C GLY A 118 10.56 -1.49 -7.53
N ILE A 119 9.63 -2.44 -7.69
CA ILE A 119 8.37 -2.49 -6.96
C ILE A 119 8.60 -2.62 -5.46
N ILE A 120 9.22 -3.69 -5.00
CA ILE A 120 9.34 -3.95 -3.56
C ILE A 120 10.41 -3.10 -2.87
N ASN A 121 11.25 -2.41 -3.67
CA ASN A 121 12.37 -1.62 -3.18
C ASN A 121 11.99 -0.13 -3.07
N PHE A 122 11.65 0.54 -4.19
CA PHE A 122 11.44 1.99 -4.19
C PHE A 122 10.05 2.44 -4.62
N ASP A 123 9.32 1.72 -5.49
CA ASP A 123 7.96 2.14 -5.87
C ASP A 123 6.94 1.91 -4.76
N ILE A 124 7.21 0.99 -3.82
CA ILE A 124 6.32 0.71 -2.68
C ILE A 124 6.46 1.70 -1.52
N ILE A 125 7.48 2.56 -1.55
CA ILE A 125 7.75 3.57 -0.52
C ILE A 125 6.81 4.79 -0.66
N PRO A 126 6.74 5.48 -1.82
CA PRO A 126 6.04 6.75 -1.92
C PRO A 126 4.52 6.62 -2.12
N TYR A 127 3.98 5.45 -2.49
CA TYR A 127 2.58 5.27 -2.89
C TYR A 127 2.15 3.82 -2.74
N ASN A 128 1.82 3.35 -1.53
CA ASN A 128 1.23 2.02 -1.51
C ASN A 128 0.56 1.51 -0.25
N ASP A 129 -0.66 1.04 -0.46
CA ASP A 129 -1.29 -0.03 0.33
C ASP A 129 -1.00 -1.44 -0.23
N ASN A 130 -0.40 -1.56 -1.42
CA ASN A 130 -0.08 -2.87 -2.03
C ASN A 130 0.97 -3.65 -1.25
N TYR A 131 1.66 -3.07 -0.27
CA TYR A 131 2.55 -3.82 0.62
C TYR A 131 1.78 -4.94 1.36
N LEU A 132 0.51 -4.71 1.69
CA LEU A 132 -0.39 -5.73 2.23
C LEU A 132 -0.63 -6.85 1.21
N LEU A 133 -0.71 -6.53 -0.07
CA LEU A 133 -0.91 -7.51 -1.14
C LEU A 133 0.36 -8.31 -1.43
N VAL A 134 1.54 -7.67 -1.39
CA VAL A 134 2.84 -8.36 -1.45
C VAL A 134 2.93 -9.42 -0.36
N MET A 135 2.49 -9.07 0.86
CA MET A 135 2.36 -10.02 1.96
C MET A 135 1.34 -11.11 1.64
N LEU A 136 0.07 -10.74 1.45
CA LEU A 136 -1.05 -11.68 1.52
C LEU A 136 -1.20 -12.56 0.27
N TRP A 137 -0.83 -12.09 -0.93
CA TRP A 137 -1.01 -12.87 -2.16
C TRP A 137 -0.16 -14.14 -2.18
N SER A 138 1.10 -14.04 -1.76
CA SER A 138 2.00 -15.20 -1.73
C SER A 138 1.50 -16.30 -0.78
N TRP A 139 0.98 -15.91 0.39
CA TRP A 139 0.38 -16.83 1.36
C TRP A 139 -0.97 -17.38 0.89
N SER A 140 -1.83 -16.56 0.29
CA SER A 140 -3.10 -16.99 -0.32
C SER A 140 -2.86 -18.10 -1.35
N LEU A 141 -1.91 -17.89 -2.28
CA LEU A 141 -1.55 -18.89 -3.28
C LEU A 141 -1.00 -20.18 -2.66
N LEU A 142 -0.17 -20.09 -1.63
CA LEU A 142 0.33 -21.26 -0.91
C LEU A 142 -0.80 -22.03 -0.21
N PHE A 143 -1.72 -21.33 0.46
CA PHE A 143 -2.86 -21.96 1.15
C PHE A 143 -3.85 -22.58 0.17
N PHE A 144 -4.07 -21.97 -1.00
CA PHE A 144 -4.85 -22.57 -2.07
C PHE A 144 -4.26 -23.91 -2.49
N LEU A 145 -2.96 -23.97 -2.78
CA LEU A 145 -2.29 -25.23 -3.12
C LEU A 145 -2.44 -26.29 -2.03
N LYS A 146 -2.21 -25.91 -0.76
CA LYS A 146 -2.36 -26.82 0.37
C LYS A 146 -3.81 -27.29 0.56
N ALA A 147 -4.79 -26.45 0.24
CA ALA A 147 -6.20 -26.81 0.34
C ALA A 147 -6.60 -27.85 -0.71
N ILE A 148 -6.10 -27.73 -1.93
CA ILE A 148 -6.44 -28.65 -3.03
C ILE A 148 -5.62 -29.94 -3.04
N ASP A 149 -4.39 -29.91 -2.52
CA ASP A 149 -3.47 -31.06 -2.55
C ASP A 149 -3.36 -31.79 -1.22
N ASP A 150 -3.39 -31.07 -0.08
CA ASP A 150 -3.00 -31.63 1.21
C ASP A 150 -4.22 -31.88 2.11
N HIS A 151 -4.87 -30.83 2.62
CA HIS A 151 -5.99 -30.97 3.57
C HIS A 151 -7.00 -29.81 3.47
N PRO A 152 -8.33 -30.07 3.48
CA PRO A 152 -9.35 -29.03 3.32
C PRO A 152 -9.31 -27.88 4.34
N LYS A 153 -8.76 -28.11 5.54
CA LYS A 153 -8.57 -27.05 6.56
C LYS A 153 -7.84 -25.81 6.05
N TRP A 154 -6.98 -25.95 5.05
CA TRP A 154 -6.26 -24.84 4.46
C TRP A 154 -7.17 -23.88 3.68
N TRP A 155 -8.41 -24.28 3.34
CA TRP A 155 -9.43 -23.36 2.85
C TRP A 155 -9.73 -22.24 3.85
N LEU A 156 -9.66 -22.48 5.17
CA LEU A 156 -9.84 -21.44 6.18
C LEU A 156 -8.70 -20.41 6.12
N ALA A 157 -7.46 -20.88 6.00
CA ALA A 157 -6.30 -20.01 5.87
C ALA A 157 -6.33 -19.23 4.54
N PHE A 158 -6.77 -19.87 3.45
CA PHE A 158 -7.00 -19.22 2.15
C PHE A 158 -8.07 -18.14 2.25
N ALA A 159 -9.21 -18.42 2.90
CA ALA A 159 -10.29 -17.47 3.09
C ALA A 159 -9.86 -16.29 3.95
N LEU A 160 -9.11 -16.52 5.03
CA LEU A 160 -8.57 -15.45 5.87
C LEU A 160 -7.60 -14.57 5.07
N ALA A 161 -6.62 -15.19 4.39
CA ALA A 161 -5.61 -14.44 3.64
C ALA A 161 -6.21 -13.66 2.46
N THR A 162 -7.13 -14.26 1.70
CA THR A 162 -7.81 -13.57 0.58
C THR A 162 -8.87 -12.57 1.04
N GLY A 163 -9.55 -12.83 2.17
CA GLY A 163 -10.46 -11.89 2.79
C GLY A 163 -9.73 -10.63 3.25
N LEU A 164 -8.64 -10.79 4.00
CA LEU A 164 -7.75 -9.68 4.37
C LEU A 164 -7.15 -9.00 3.14
N ALA A 165 -6.71 -9.75 2.12
CA ALA A 165 -6.13 -9.13 0.92
C ALA A 165 -7.18 -8.30 0.16
N THR A 166 -8.42 -8.79 0.10
CA THR A 166 -9.56 -8.07 -0.47
C THR A 166 -9.87 -6.82 0.34
N MET A 167 -9.71 -6.88 1.67
CA MET A 167 -9.92 -5.74 2.56
C MET A 167 -8.73 -4.77 2.62
N GLY A 168 -7.56 -5.17 2.15
CA GLY A 168 -6.45 -4.27 1.83
C GLY A 168 -6.65 -3.56 0.49
N LYS A 169 -7.07 -4.29 -0.55
CA LYS A 169 -7.37 -3.72 -1.88
C LYS A 169 -8.26 -4.64 -2.70
N TYR A 170 -9.24 -4.05 -3.40
CA TYR A 170 -10.22 -4.78 -4.23
C TYR A 170 -9.61 -5.59 -5.38
N SER A 171 -8.40 -5.24 -5.85
CA SER A 171 -7.69 -6.02 -6.88
C SER A 171 -7.46 -7.49 -6.48
N SER A 172 -7.45 -7.81 -5.17
CA SER A 172 -7.35 -9.18 -4.67
C SER A 172 -8.57 -10.07 -4.99
N LEU A 173 -9.71 -9.48 -5.36
CA LEU A 173 -10.86 -10.23 -5.89
C LEU A 173 -10.50 -11.00 -7.17
N SER A 174 -9.46 -10.60 -7.88
CA SER A 174 -8.94 -11.34 -9.04
C SER A 174 -8.51 -12.78 -8.70
N ILE A 175 -7.86 -13.00 -7.56
CA ILE A 175 -7.50 -14.33 -7.07
C ILE A 175 -8.76 -15.12 -6.71
N VAL A 176 -9.68 -14.50 -5.97
CA VAL A 176 -10.93 -15.14 -5.52
C VAL A 176 -11.78 -15.55 -6.73
N GLY A 177 -11.98 -14.65 -7.69
CA GLY A 177 -12.70 -14.89 -8.93
C GLY A 177 -12.06 -16.00 -9.77
N SER A 178 -10.73 -16.02 -9.88
CA SER A 178 -10.04 -17.09 -10.61
C SER A 178 -10.19 -18.45 -9.93
N VAL A 179 -10.05 -18.51 -8.60
CA VAL A 179 -10.26 -19.75 -7.83
C VAL A 179 -11.71 -20.22 -7.92
N PHE A 180 -12.68 -19.30 -7.93
CA PHE A 180 -14.09 -19.62 -8.17
C PHE A 180 -14.31 -20.23 -9.57
N LEU A 181 -13.74 -19.63 -10.63
CA LEU A 181 -13.81 -20.23 -11.97
C LEU A 181 -13.18 -21.63 -11.98
N LEU A 182 -12.01 -21.80 -11.35
CA LEU A 182 -11.38 -23.12 -11.22
C LEU A 182 -12.26 -24.12 -10.44
N SER A 183 -12.97 -23.69 -9.39
CA SER A 183 -13.85 -24.57 -8.62
C SER A 183 -15.09 -25.03 -9.40
N LEU A 184 -15.50 -24.28 -10.43
CA LEU A 184 -16.55 -24.70 -11.36
C LEU A 184 -16.02 -25.69 -12.43
N PHE A 185 -14.89 -25.37 -13.05
CA PHE A 185 -14.44 -26.04 -14.27
C PHE A 185 -13.40 -27.14 -14.05
N VAL A 186 -12.66 -27.14 -12.93
CA VAL A 186 -11.59 -28.12 -12.67
C VAL A 186 -12.05 -29.16 -11.64
N PRO A 187 -12.17 -30.46 -12.01
CA PRO A 187 -12.62 -31.51 -11.10
C PRO A 187 -11.83 -31.60 -9.78
N LYS A 188 -10.51 -31.37 -9.86
CA LYS A 188 -9.61 -31.37 -8.70
C LYS A 188 -9.96 -30.30 -7.66
N VAL A 189 -10.45 -29.14 -8.08
CA VAL A 189 -10.89 -28.07 -7.16
C VAL A 189 -12.35 -28.30 -6.76
N ARG A 190 -13.22 -28.61 -7.72
CA ARG A 190 -14.65 -28.84 -7.52
C ARG A 190 -14.99 -29.93 -6.49
N ARG A 191 -14.15 -30.95 -6.36
CA ARG A 191 -14.36 -32.04 -5.37
C ARG A 191 -14.51 -31.51 -3.94
N HIS A 192 -13.92 -30.34 -3.64
CA HIS A 192 -13.98 -29.73 -2.30
C HIS A 192 -15.35 -29.17 -1.94
N TYR A 193 -16.32 -29.11 -2.86
CA TYR A 193 -17.72 -28.81 -2.51
C TYR A 193 -18.37 -29.87 -1.62
N ARG A 194 -17.75 -31.05 -1.48
CA ARG A 194 -18.20 -32.08 -0.52
C ARG A 194 -17.63 -31.87 0.88
N GLU A 195 -16.70 -30.94 1.06
CA GLU A 195 -15.98 -30.72 2.32
C GLU A 195 -16.69 -29.64 3.16
N PRO A 196 -17.13 -29.92 4.40
CA PRO A 196 -17.75 -28.91 5.27
C PRO A 196 -16.85 -27.69 5.53
N LEU A 197 -15.53 -27.93 5.62
CA LEU A 197 -14.53 -26.88 5.82
C LEU A 197 -14.48 -25.86 4.67
N PHE A 198 -14.89 -26.25 3.46
CA PHE A 198 -14.98 -25.34 2.32
C PHE A 198 -16.08 -24.29 2.55
N TYR A 199 -17.24 -24.69 3.06
CA TYR A 199 -18.34 -23.76 3.36
C TYR A 199 -18.05 -22.89 4.57
N LEU A 200 -17.36 -23.43 5.59
CA LEU A 200 -16.89 -22.61 6.71
C LEU A 200 -15.89 -21.55 6.25
N ALA A 201 -15.03 -21.88 5.28
CA ALA A 201 -14.13 -20.91 4.66
C ALA A 201 -14.89 -19.82 3.87
N LEU A 202 -15.95 -20.17 3.14
CA LEU A 202 -16.83 -19.17 2.50
C LEU A 202 -17.47 -18.25 3.55
N ALA A 203 -18.03 -18.81 4.63
CA ALA A 203 -18.62 -18.02 5.71
C ALA A 203 -17.60 -17.06 6.36
N LEU A 204 -16.38 -17.53 6.61
CA LEU A 204 -15.28 -16.70 7.12
C LEU A 204 -14.93 -15.57 6.17
N TRP A 205 -14.80 -15.86 4.87
CA TRP A 205 -14.51 -14.83 3.87
C TRP A 205 -15.62 -13.78 3.81
N PHE A 206 -16.90 -14.21 3.77
CA PHE A 206 -18.03 -13.29 3.79
C PHE A 206 -18.12 -12.47 5.08
N MET A 207 -17.78 -13.04 6.23
CA MET A 207 -17.73 -12.30 7.50
C MET A 207 -16.77 -11.09 7.43
N LEU A 208 -15.65 -11.23 6.71
CA LEU A 208 -14.67 -10.14 6.53
C LEU A 208 -15.13 -9.10 5.50
N VAL A 209 -15.78 -9.54 4.42
CA VAL A 209 -16.09 -8.70 3.25
C VAL A 209 -17.47 -8.04 3.30
N LEU A 210 -18.48 -8.70 3.90
CA LEU A 210 -19.85 -8.18 3.97
C LEU A 210 -19.97 -6.82 4.66
N PRO A 211 -19.25 -6.52 5.76
CA PRO A 211 -19.29 -5.19 6.35
C PRO A 211 -18.85 -4.09 5.36
N ASN A 212 -17.84 -4.36 4.53
CA ASN A 212 -17.40 -3.44 3.50
C ASN A 212 -18.42 -3.30 2.36
N ILE A 213 -19.04 -4.40 1.92
CA ILE A 213 -20.12 -4.34 0.92
C ILE A 213 -21.27 -3.49 1.42
N TRP A 214 -21.70 -3.69 2.67
CA TRP A 214 -22.74 -2.89 3.29
C TRP A 214 -22.36 -1.40 3.31
N TRP A 215 -21.12 -1.09 3.69
CA TRP A 215 -20.61 0.27 3.68
C TRP A 215 -20.59 0.90 2.28
N LEU A 216 -20.14 0.16 1.27
CA LEU A 216 -20.12 0.63 -0.12
C LEU A 216 -21.52 1.00 -0.62
N VAL A 217 -22.53 0.16 -0.32
CA VAL A 217 -23.93 0.43 -0.69
C VAL A 217 -24.45 1.72 -0.03
N HIS A 218 -24.10 1.97 1.23
CA HIS A 218 -24.54 3.16 1.98
C HIS A 218 -23.71 4.42 1.67
N ASN A 219 -22.63 4.28 0.91
CA ASN A 219 -21.74 5.37 0.50
C ASN A 219 -21.62 5.45 -1.03
N ASP A 220 -22.67 5.03 -1.74
CA ASP A 220 -22.83 5.21 -3.19
C ASP A 220 -21.63 4.70 -4.01
N PHE A 221 -21.07 3.56 -3.57
CA PHE A 221 -19.91 2.91 -4.17
C PHE A 221 -18.72 3.87 -4.40
N ALA A 222 -18.50 4.80 -3.45
CA ALA A 222 -17.43 5.80 -3.45
C ALA A 222 -16.10 5.33 -4.06
N ALA A 223 -15.56 4.21 -3.57
CA ALA A 223 -14.29 3.66 -4.02
C ALA A 223 -14.27 3.24 -5.50
N PHE A 224 -15.39 2.73 -6.02
CA PHE A 224 -15.48 2.37 -7.44
C PHE A 224 -15.63 3.60 -8.33
N LYS A 225 -16.37 4.62 -7.88
CA LYS A 225 -16.48 5.90 -8.60
C LYS A 225 -15.14 6.63 -8.67
N TRP A 226 -14.35 6.56 -7.58
CA TRP A 226 -12.99 7.07 -7.58
C TRP A 226 -12.12 6.36 -8.62
N VAL A 227 -12.17 5.02 -8.72
CA VAL A 227 -11.40 4.30 -9.75
C VAL A 227 -11.87 4.68 -11.16
N ASP A 228 -13.18 4.78 -11.38
CA ASP A 228 -13.78 5.14 -12.67
C ASP A 228 -13.33 6.53 -13.13
N SER A 229 -13.26 7.50 -12.23
CA SER A 229 -12.79 8.86 -12.56
C SER A 229 -11.32 8.93 -12.96
N GLN A 230 -10.52 7.96 -12.54
CA GLN A 230 -9.11 7.85 -12.94
C GLN A 230 -8.95 7.24 -14.33
N ILE A 231 -10.03 6.75 -14.96
CA ILE A 231 -10.00 6.01 -16.22
C ILE A 231 -10.70 6.79 -17.34
N THR A 232 -10.03 6.88 -18.48
CA THR A 232 -10.53 7.45 -19.72
C THR A 232 -10.47 6.41 -20.83
N HIS A 233 -11.44 6.39 -21.73
CA HIS A 233 -11.47 5.43 -22.83
C HIS A 233 -10.45 5.84 -23.91
N GLY A 234 -9.58 4.92 -24.30
CA GLY A 234 -8.53 5.21 -25.28
C GLY A 234 -7.56 4.05 -25.48
N PHE A 235 -7.23 3.76 -26.75
CA PHE A 235 -6.17 2.79 -27.06
C PHE A 235 -4.80 3.38 -26.72
N ASN A 236 -4.00 2.63 -25.95
CA ASN A 236 -2.68 3.11 -25.54
C ASN A 236 -1.62 2.00 -25.49
N LEU A 237 -0.39 2.35 -25.88
CA LEU A 237 0.78 1.49 -25.75
C LEU A 237 1.50 1.62 -24.39
N HIS A 238 1.06 2.58 -23.56
CA HIS A 238 1.61 2.80 -22.22
C HIS A 238 1.48 1.57 -21.33
N THR A 239 0.38 0.83 -21.47
CA THR A 239 0.15 -0.44 -20.76
C THR A 239 1.23 -1.49 -21.05
N THR A 240 1.69 -1.60 -22.30
CA THR A 240 2.78 -2.54 -22.65
C THR A 240 4.10 -2.11 -22.02
N ARG A 241 4.40 -0.80 -22.03
CA ARG A 241 5.59 -0.26 -21.37
C ARG A 241 5.55 -0.51 -19.86
N ALA A 242 4.40 -0.32 -19.21
CA ALA A 242 4.21 -0.58 -17.78
C ALA A 242 4.45 -2.06 -17.43
N LEU A 243 3.93 -2.99 -18.24
CA LEU A 243 4.21 -4.41 -18.08
C LEU A 243 5.71 -4.71 -18.16
N LEU A 244 6.40 -4.20 -19.18
CA LEU A 244 7.84 -4.44 -19.34
C LEU A 244 8.64 -3.84 -18.17
N SER A 245 8.28 -2.64 -17.69
CA SER A 245 8.94 -2.02 -16.53
C SER A 245 8.67 -2.73 -15.21
N VAL A 246 7.57 -3.46 -15.10
CA VAL A 246 7.21 -4.21 -13.88
C VAL A 246 7.82 -5.62 -13.89
N PHE A 247 7.77 -6.31 -15.03
CA PHE A 247 8.16 -7.72 -15.15
C PHE A 247 9.58 -7.97 -15.69
N TYR A 248 10.40 -6.94 -15.93
CA TYR A 248 11.80 -7.12 -16.36
C TYR A 248 12.63 -8.05 -15.47
N PRO A 249 12.44 -8.16 -14.14
CA PRO A 249 13.18 -9.13 -13.34
C PRO A 249 12.98 -10.57 -13.81
N LEU A 250 11.76 -10.90 -14.26
CA LEU A 250 11.46 -12.23 -14.79
C LEU A 250 12.17 -12.46 -16.13
N ILE A 251 12.27 -11.43 -16.98
CA ILE A 251 13.00 -11.52 -18.25
C ILE A 251 14.47 -11.82 -17.98
N ILE A 252 15.11 -11.05 -17.09
CA ILE A 252 16.52 -11.24 -16.72
C ILE A 252 16.75 -12.66 -16.19
N VAL A 253 15.94 -13.10 -15.21
CA VAL A 253 16.11 -14.42 -14.60
C VAL A 253 15.80 -15.55 -15.58
N SER A 254 14.83 -15.37 -16.49
CA SER A 254 14.53 -16.33 -17.54
C SER A 254 15.70 -16.52 -18.51
N VAL A 255 16.34 -15.41 -18.92
CA VAL A 255 17.56 -15.45 -19.75
C VAL A 255 18.68 -16.16 -19.01
N ILE A 256 18.90 -15.87 -17.72
CA ILE A 256 19.93 -16.55 -16.92
C ILE A 256 19.64 -18.06 -16.84
N ILE A 257 18.40 -18.46 -16.53
CA ILE A 257 18.01 -19.88 -16.49
C ILE A 257 18.32 -20.56 -17.83
N TYR A 258 17.97 -19.92 -18.95
CA TYR A 258 18.25 -20.44 -20.28
C TYR A 258 19.76 -20.62 -20.54
N LEU A 259 20.57 -19.61 -20.21
CA LEU A 259 22.04 -19.66 -20.37
C LEU A 259 22.71 -20.73 -19.48
N LEU A 260 22.09 -21.10 -18.37
CA LEU A 260 22.53 -22.19 -17.50
C LEU A 260 22.02 -23.58 -17.94
N GLY A 261 21.34 -23.65 -19.10
CA GLY A 261 20.83 -24.88 -19.70
C GLY A 261 19.42 -25.27 -19.26
N GLY A 262 18.75 -24.42 -18.47
CA GLY A 262 17.37 -24.64 -18.07
C GLY A 262 16.38 -24.27 -19.18
N LYS A 263 15.14 -24.75 -19.06
CA LYS A 263 14.04 -24.36 -19.95
C LYS A 263 12.81 -24.00 -19.12
N ILE A 264 12.13 -22.94 -19.54
CA ILE A 264 10.87 -22.50 -18.95
C ILE A 264 9.74 -22.88 -19.91
N GLY A 265 8.62 -23.35 -19.37
CA GLY A 265 7.45 -23.70 -20.15
C GLY A 265 6.22 -23.87 -19.28
N TRP A 266 5.13 -24.29 -19.90
CA TRP A 266 3.93 -24.64 -19.15
C TRP A 266 4.21 -25.85 -18.24
N PRO A 267 3.94 -25.77 -16.92
CA PRO A 267 4.32 -26.82 -15.99
C PRO A 267 3.52 -28.10 -16.25
N LYS A 268 4.13 -29.26 -15.99
CA LYS A 268 3.46 -30.56 -16.14
C LYS A 268 2.55 -30.91 -14.96
N GLN A 269 2.93 -30.48 -13.75
CA GLN A 269 2.15 -30.75 -12.55
C GLN A 269 0.89 -29.88 -12.53
N GLN A 270 -0.28 -30.51 -12.40
CA GLN A 270 -1.57 -29.81 -12.44
C GLN A 270 -1.65 -28.67 -11.42
N SER A 271 -1.13 -28.85 -10.20
CA SER A 271 -1.14 -27.80 -9.16
C SER A 271 -0.43 -26.52 -9.61
N ASN A 272 0.72 -26.64 -10.30
CA ASN A 272 1.47 -25.51 -10.85
C ASN A 272 0.72 -24.86 -12.03
N GLN A 273 0.00 -25.66 -12.83
CA GLN A 273 -0.84 -25.11 -13.91
C GLN A 273 -1.98 -24.27 -13.34
N LEU A 274 -2.66 -24.77 -12.30
CA LEU A 274 -3.76 -24.07 -11.66
C LEU A 274 -3.32 -22.73 -11.07
N ILE A 275 -2.17 -22.68 -10.39
CA ILE A 275 -1.70 -21.42 -9.82
C ILE A 275 -1.29 -20.40 -10.89
N ASN A 276 -0.71 -20.88 -12.00
CA ASN A 276 -0.44 -20.02 -13.16
C ASN A 276 -1.74 -19.46 -13.71
N ILE A 277 -2.82 -20.25 -13.82
CA ILE A 277 -4.12 -19.76 -14.26
C ILE A 277 -4.67 -18.71 -13.28
N VAL A 278 -4.57 -18.93 -11.97
CA VAL A 278 -5.07 -17.98 -10.94
C VAL A 278 -4.46 -16.59 -11.09
N ILE A 279 -3.23 -16.48 -11.59
CA ILE A 279 -2.52 -15.20 -11.75
C ILE A 279 -2.56 -14.68 -13.19
N LEU A 280 -2.32 -15.54 -14.18
CA LEU A 280 -2.21 -15.14 -15.58
C LEU A 280 -3.57 -14.80 -16.21
N LEU A 281 -4.66 -15.46 -15.82
CA LEU A 281 -5.99 -15.15 -16.33
C LEU A 281 -6.42 -13.72 -15.99
N PRO A 282 -6.43 -13.29 -14.72
CA PRO A 282 -6.78 -11.91 -14.39
C PRO A 282 -5.76 -10.91 -14.92
N LEU A 283 -4.46 -11.25 -14.94
CA LEU A 283 -3.44 -10.39 -15.55
C LEU A 283 -3.72 -10.13 -17.04
N LEU A 284 -4.14 -11.16 -17.79
CA LEU A 284 -4.54 -11.03 -19.19
C LEU A 284 -5.77 -10.13 -19.34
N ILE A 285 -6.79 -10.31 -18.50
CA ILE A 285 -8.01 -9.48 -18.53
C ILE A 285 -7.67 -8.02 -18.24
N ILE A 286 -6.87 -7.75 -17.21
CA ILE A 286 -6.40 -6.40 -16.85
C ILE A 286 -5.59 -5.81 -18.01
N TYR A 287 -4.66 -6.56 -18.58
CA TYR A 287 -3.86 -6.11 -19.72
C TYR A 287 -4.72 -5.72 -20.92
N VAL A 288 -5.66 -6.59 -21.31
CA VAL A 288 -6.57 -6.32 -22.42
C VAL A 288 -7.41 -5.09 -22.12
N TRP A 289 -8.00 -4.99 -20.93
CA TRP A 289 -8.80 -3.84 -20.52
C TRP A 289 -8.02 -2.52 -20.59
N PHE A 290 -6.84 -2.44 -19.97
CA PHE A 290 -6.00 -1.24 -19.97
C PHE A 290 -5.29 -0.98 -21.30
N SER A 291 -5.34 -1.89 -22.27
CA SER A 291 -4.92 -1.59 -23.65
C SER A 291 -5.93 -0.70 -24.37
N PHE A 292 -7.18 -0.65 -23.89
CA PHE A 292 -8.26 0.17 -24.46
C PHE A 292 -8.76 1.26 -23.50
N ASN A 293 -8.16 1.38 -22.32
CA ASN A 293 -8.51 2.37 -21.31
C ASN A 293 -7.21 3.00 -20.78
N GLU A 294 -7.10 4.32 -20.92
CA GLU A 294 -6.01 5.13 -20.39
C GLU A 294 -6.41 5.64 -19.01
N GLY A 295 -5.64 5.29 -17.99
CA GLY A 295 -5.93 5.81 -16.66
C GLY A 295 -5.51 4.89 -15.53
N GLY A 296 -5.47 5.46 -14.34
CA GLY A 296 -4.82 4.85 -13.19
C GLY A 296 -3.32 4.63 -13.40
N ARG A 297 -2.59 4.44 -12.31
CA ARG A 297 -1.19 4.03 -12.39
C ARG A 297 -1.14 2.53 -12.68
N MET A 298 -1.09 2.15 -13.96
CA MET A 298 -1.03 0.74 -14.39
C MET A 298 0.08 -0.04 -13.67
N THR A 299 1.21 0.60 -13.38
CA THR A 299 2.28 -0.01 -12.57
C THR A 299 1.77 -0.48 -11.20
N GLU A 300 0.96 0.31 -10.48
CA GLU A 300 0.38 -0.05 -9.19
C GLU A 300 -0.57 -1.26 -9.28
N TRP A 301 -1.33 -1.40 -10.38
CA TRP A 301 -2.19 -2.57 -10.60
C TRP A 301 -1.37 -3.86 -10.78
N LEU A 302 -0.18 -3.76 -11.34
CA LEU A 302 0.68 -4.89 -11.67
C LEU A 302 1.59 -5.33 -10.50
N GLN A 303 1.80 -4.48 -9.51
CA GLN A 303 2.71 -4.76 -8.37
C GLN A 303 2.39 -6.07 -7.64
N PRO A 304 1.13 -6.39 -7.28
CA PRO A 304 0.81 -7.65 -6.60
C PRO A 304 1.12 -8.88 -7.44
N PHE A 305 0.92 -8.78 -8.77
CA PHE A 305 1.22 -9.86 -9.72
C PHE A 305 2.72 -10.13 -9.79
N MET A 306 3.53 -9.07 -9.88
CA MET A 306 4.98 -9.19 -9.90
C MET A 306 5.53 -9.73 -8.58
N ALA A 307 4.89 -9.45 -7.44
CA ALA A 307 5.34 -9.97 -6.15
C ALA A 307 5.31 -11.51 -6.09
N VAL A 308 4.33 -12.16 -6.72
CA VAL A 308 4.22 -13.64 -6.73
C VAL A 308 4.87 -14.28 -7.96
N ALA A 309 5.06 -13.53 -9.04
CA ALA A 309 5.51 -14.07 -10.32
C ALA A 309 6.87 -14.80 -10.30
N PRO A 310 7.89 -14.41 -9.50
CA PRO A 310 9.13 -15.19 -9.39
C PRO A 310 8.92 -16.63 -8.89
N ALA A 311 7.95 -16.86 -7.99
CA ALA A 311 7.62 -18.21 -7.54
C ALA A 311 6.95 -19.03 -8.65
N LEU A 312 6.06 -18.40 -9.42
CA LEU A 312 5.43 -19.02 -10.59
C LEU A 312 6.46 -19.36 -11.67
N LEU A 313 7.39 -18.44 -11.95
CA LEU A 313 8.50 -18.66 -12.87
C LEU A 313 9.34 -19.88 -12.45
N ALA A 314 9.70 -19.97 -11.17
CA ALA A 314 10.41 -21.13 -10.63
C ALA A 314 9.61 -22.42 -10.80
N GLY A 315 8.30 -22.39 -10.54
CA GLY A 315 7.37 -23.51 -10.75
C GLY A 315 7.15 -23.90 -12.22
N SER A 316 7.52 -23.02 -13.15
CA SER A 316 7.45 -23.19 -14.61
C SER A 316 8.77 -23.63 -15.26
N ILE A 317 9.82 -23.91 -14.47
CA ILE A 317 11.06 -24.50 -14.98
C ILE A 317 10.78 -25.98 -15.32
N THR A 318 10.76 -26.30 -16.61
CA THR A 318 10.47 -27.65 -17.13
C THR A 318 11.73 -28.49 -17.31
N VAL A 319 12.87 -27.84 -17.58
CA VAL A 319 14.20 -28.46 -17.60
C VAL A 319 15.07 -27.68 -16.64
N LEU A 320 15.65 -28.39 -15.67
CA LEU A 320 16.49 -27.77 -14.65
C LEU A 320 17.82 -27.31 -15.26
N PRO A 321 18.38 -26.19 -14.79
CA PRO A 321 19.73 -25.79 -15.15
C PRO A 321 20.75 -26.91 -14.91
N HIS A 322 21.65 -27.11 -15.87
CA HIS A 322 22.76 -28.07 -15.74
C HIS A 322 23.93 -27.47 -14.93
N LYS A 323 24.07 -26.15 -14.98
CA LYS A 323 25.07 -25.39 -14.22
C LYS A 323 24.49 -24.94 -12.86
N SER A 324 25.36 -24.80 -11.87
CA SER A 324 24.96 -24.35 -10.52
C SER A 324 24.38 -22.93 -10.54
N LEU A 325 23.32 -22.72 -9.76
CA LEU A 325 22.71 -21.39 -9.55
C LEU A 325 23.46 -20.53 -8.52
N THR A 326 24.49 -21.06 -7.85
CA THR A 326 25.17 -20.34 -6.75
C THR A 326 25.69 -18.96 -7.17
N GLY A 327 26.25 -18.82 -8.38
CA GLY A 327 26.70 -17.54 -8.91
C GLY A 327 25.56 -16.53 -9.06
N THR A 328 24.44 -16.97 -9.63
CA THR A 328 23.21 -16.18 -9.77
C THR A 328 22.66 -15.73 -8.42
N LEU A 329 22.55 -16.65 -7.46
CA LEU A 329 22.03 -16.33 -6.12
C LEU A 329 22.92 -15.30 -5.41
N ARG A 330 24.26 -15.44 -5.52
CA ARG A 330 25.19 -14.43 -4.99
C ARG A 330 25.04 -13.09 -5.69
N GLY A 331 24.92 -13.09 -7.02
CA GLY A 331 24.71 -11.88 -7.80
C GLY A 331 23.45 -11.13 -7.37
N LEU A 332 22.32 -11.83 -7.22
CA LEU A 332 21.06 -11.25 -6.75
C LEU A 332 21.16 -10.72 -5.31
N ALA A 333 21.86 -11.45 -4.43
CA ALA A 333 22.07 -11.00 -3.05
C ALA A 333 22.94 -9.73 -2.98
N VAL A 334 24.02 -9.67 -3.77
CA VAL A 334 24.86 -8.46 -3.89
C VAL A 334 24.06 -7.32 -4.50
N PHE A 335 23.25 -7.59 -5.52
CA PHE A 335 22.40 -6.58 -6.15
C PHE A 335 21.42 -5.96 -5.15
N ALA A 336 20.83 -6.73 -4.24
CA ALA A 336 19.97 -6.19 -3.18
C ALA A 336 20.69 -5.13 -2.34
N ILE A 337 21.96 -5.38 -2.00
CA ILE A 337 22.80 -4.43 -1.26
C ILE A 337 23.08 -3.19 -2.11
N VAL A 338 23.39 -3.37 -3.40
CA VAL A 338 23.62 -2.26 -4.33
C VAL A 338 22.38 -1.39 -4.49
N VAL A 339 21.18 -1.96 -4.57
CA VAL A 339 19.93 -1.20 -4.65
C VAL A 339 19.71 -0.36 -3.40
N LEU A 340 19.92 -0.94 -2.21
CA LEU A 340 19.80 -0.21 -0.94
C LEU A 340 20.82 0.94 -0.86
N ILE A 341 22.09 0.68 -1.20
CA ILE A 341 23.13 1.72 -1.26
C ILE A 341 22.75 2.81 -2.27
N GLY A 342 22.24 2.43 -3.43
CA GLY A 342 21.77 3.36 -4.46
C GLY A 342 20.63 4.25 -3.95
N TYR A 343 19.63 3.66 -3.29
CA TYR A 343 18.54 4.39 -2.64
C TYR A 343 19.06 5.39 -1.61
N THR A 344 19.86 4.92 -0.65
CA THR A 344 20.45 5.77 0.39
C THR A 344 21.30 6.89 -0.21
N SER A 345 22.07 6.61 -1.27
CA SER A 345 22.89 7.62 -1.95
C SER A 345 22.04 8.68 -2.65
N VAL A 346 20.94 8.29 -3.30
CA VAL A 346 19.99 9.21 -3.95
C VAL A 346 19.36 10.16 -2.91
N MET A 347 18.97 9.62 -1.76
CA MET A 347 18.38 10.42 -0.68
C MET A 347 19.41 11.36 -0.06
N LEU A 348 20.60 10.85 0.33
CA LEU A 348 21.66 11.66 0.96
C LEU A 348 22.22 12.74 0.03
N ALA A 349 22.39 12.44 -1.26
CA ALA A 349 22.85 13.42 -2.25
C ALA A 349 21.71 14.32 -2.76
N ASN A 350 20.50 14.17 -2.22
CA ASN A 350 19.30 14.91 -2.59
C ASN A 350 19.08 14.97 -4.12
N VAL A 351 19.28 13.85 -4.81
CA VAL A 351 19.23 13.81 -6.28
C VAL A 351 17.83 14.18 -6.74
N ARG A 352 17.72 15.25 -7.54
CA ARG A 352 16.45 15.83 -8.02
C ARG A 352 15.47 16.22 -6.87
N GLY A 353 16.00 16.58 -5.71
CA GLY A 353 15.16 16.98 -4.56
C GLY A 353 14.55 15.82 -3.79
N ALA A 354 14.98 14.57 -4.02
CA ALA A 354 14.39 13.40 -3.38
C ALA A 354 14.53 13.40 -1.85
N GLY A 355 15.67 13.87 -1.33
CA GLY A 355 16.02 13.86 0.09
C GLY A 355 15.36 14.95 0.92
N GLU A 356 14.79 15.98 0.28
CA GLU A 356 14.17 17.14 0.93
C GLU A 356 12.71 17.35 0.50
N LYS A 357 12.17 16.45 -0.33
CA LYS A 357 10.84 16.57 -0.92
C LYS A 357 9.77 16.78 0.13
N PHE A 358 9.13 17.96 0.08
CA PHE A 358 8.00 18.32 0.94
C PHE A 358 8.34 18.35 2.45
N GLU A 359 9.63 18.41 2.83
CA GLU A 359 10.05 18.43 4.23
C GLU A 359 9.54 19.65 5.01
N GLY A 360 9.33 20.77 4.32
CA GLY A 360 8.88 22.01 4.93
C GLY A 360 7.51 21.94 5.57
N ILE A 361 6.72 20.88 5.29
CA ILE A 361 5.48 20.62 6.01
C ILE A 361 5.69 20.39 7.51
N LYS A 362 6.83 19.82 7.92
CA LYS A 362 7.20 19.63 9.32
C LYS A 362 7.43 20.96 10.03
N ILE A 363 8.20 21.85 9.39
CA ILE A 363 8.49 23.20 9.91
C ILE A 363 7.20 24.00 9.99
N PHE A 364 6.42 24.00 8.92
CA PHE A 364 5.11 24.67 8.87
C PHE A 364 4.19 24.17 9.99
N SER A 365 4.08 22.84 10.18
CA SER A 365 3.25 22.27 11.25
C SER A 365 3.70 22.72 12.64
N SER A 366 5.01 22.75 12.90
CA SER A 366 5.57 23.23 14.17
C SER A 366 5.31 24.72 14.41
N GLN A 367 5.39 25.56 13.36
CA GLN A 367 5.09 27.00 13.46
C GLN A 367 3.62 27.23 13.78
N ILE A 368 2.74 26.45 13.16
CA ILE A 368 1.30 26.47 13.40
C ILE A 368 0.98 26.05 14.84
N ASP A 369 1.56 24.95 15.33
CA ASP A 369 1.37 24.49 16.70
C ASP A 369 1.86 25.53 17.72
N GLN A 370 3.03 26.14 17.46
CA GLN A 370 3.56 27.20 18.31
C GLN A 370 2.63 28.42 18.33
N ARG A 371 2.09 28.81 17.17
CA ARG A 371 1.17 29.95 17.11
C ARG A 371 -0.14 29.65 17.82
N TRP A 372 -0.68 28.45 17.65
CA TRP A 372 -1.89 28.02 18.36
C TRP A 372 -1.71 28.15 19.88
N ASN A 373 -0.58 27.68 20.41
CA ASN A 373 -0.25 27.76 21.84
C ASN A 373 -0.04 29.19 22.37
N GLN A 374 0.32 30.13 21.51
CA GLN A 374 0.40 31.54 21.89
C GLN A 374 -0.97 32.20 21.99
N LEU A 375 -1.95 31.72 21.22
CA LEU A 375 -3.30 32.28 21.15
C LEU A 375 -4.26 31.60 22.14
N TYR A 376 -4.11 30.30 22.37
CA TYR A 376 -5.04 29.49 23.12
C TYR A 376 -4.31 28.52 24.06
N SER A 377 -4.89 28.30 25.25
CA SER A 377 -4.37 27.39 26.27
C SER A 377 -4.83 25.93 26.09
N THR A 378 -5.69 25.67 25.10
CA THR A 378 -6.26 24.35 24.81
C THR A 378 -5.51 23.65 23.68
N PRO A 379 -5.45 22.31 23.66
CA PRO A 379 -4.91 21.55 22.52
C PRO A 379 -5.60 21.89 21.19
N LEU A 380 -4.87 21.82 20.07
CA LEU A 380 -5.46 21.96 18.73
C LEU A 380 -6.21 20.68 18.37
N HIS A 381 -7.54 20.72 18.39
CA HIS A 381 -8.37 19.55 18.11
C HIS A 381 -8.71 19.37 16.63
N TYR A 382 -8.83 20.49 15.89
CA TYR A 382 -9.42 20.48 14.56
C TYR A 382 -8.67 21.37 13.56
N VAL A 383 -8.55 20.87 12.33
CA VAL A 383 -7.95 21.59 11.19
C VAL A 383 -8.83 21.44 9.95
N GLY A 384 -8.83 22.43 9.06
CA GLY A 384 -9.64 22.42 7.83
C GLY A 384 -9.09 23.30 6.74
N GLY A 385 -9.84 23.43 5.65
CA GLY A 385 -9.49 24.27 4.51
C GLY A 385 -8.82 23.49 3.38
N GLU A 386 -7.80 24.09 2.78
CA GLU A 386 -7.13 23.58 1.57
C GLU A 386 -6.11 22.46 1.88
N TYR A 387 -5.56 21.86 0.83
CA TYR A 387 -4.75 20.63 0.86
C TYR A 387 -3.73 20.50 2.01
N LEU A 388 -3.05 21.57 2.42
CA LEU A 388 -2.04 21.52 3.48
C LEU A 388 -2.61 21.12 4.85
N HIS A 389 -3.89 21.38 5.15
CA HIS A 389 -4.49 21.00 6.44
C HIS A 389 -4.44 19.48 6.67
N GLN A 390 -4.53 18.69 5.60
CA GLN A 390 -4.55 17.24 5.69
C GLN A 390 -3.24 16.72 6.28
N TRP A 391 -2.11 17.33 5.93
CA TRP A 391 -0.81 16.98 6.48
C TRP A 391 -0.64 17.39 7.94
N LEU A 392 -1.32 18.45 8.39
CA LEU A 392 -1.32 18.83 9.81
C LEU A 392 -1.91 17.73 10.69
N THR A 393 -2.86 16.94 10.18
CA THR A 393 -3.42 15.78 10.91
C THR A 393 -2.36 14.74 11.29
N PHE A 394 -1.26 14.69 10.53
CA PHE A 394 -0.16 13.76 10.74
C PHE A 394 1.02 14.41 11.48
N TYR A 395 1.40 15.63 11.09
CA TYR A 395 2.64 16.28 11.54
C TYR A 395 2.48 17.25 12.70
N SER A 396 1.27 17.73 12.99
CA SER A 396 1.04 18.51 14.21
C SER A 396 1.26 17.63 15.43
N HIS A 397 1.87 18.21 16.46
CA HIS A 397 2.03 17.60 17.77
C HIS A 397 0.70 17.12 18.36
N TYR A 398 -0.38 17.87 18.12
CA TYR A 398 -1.71 17.57 18.65
C TYR A 398 -2.47 16.50 17.87
N ARG A 399 -2.01 16.15 16.66
CA ARG A 399 -2.70 15.24 15.73
C ARG A 399 -4.19 15.61 15.57
N PRO A 400 -4.49 16.85 15.15
CA PRO A 400 -5.86 17.32 15.02
C PRO A 400 -6.62 16.52 13.97
N GLN A 401 -7.93 16.40 14.14
CA GLN A 401 -8.80 15.79 13.14
C GLN A 401 -9.19 16.82 12.09
N THR A 402 -9.45 16.37 10.86
CA THR A 402 -10.01 17.27 9.85
C THR A 402 -11.45 17.67 10.20
N ILE A 403 -11.86 18.89 9.84
CA ILE A 403 -13.27 19.32 9.83
C ILE A 403 -13.95 19.08 8.48
N GLN A 404 -13.26 18.47 7.51
CA GLN A 404 -13.85 18.10 6.24
C GLN A 404 -14.92 17.00 6.47
N PRO A 405 -16.21 17.29 6.31
CA PRO A 405 -17.24 16.28 6.51
C PRO A 405 -17.18 15.23 5.41
N TRP A 406 -17.75 14.05 5.70
CA TRP A 406 -18.06 13.09 4.67
C TRP A 406 -19.28 13.55 3.87
N GLU A 407 -19.11 13.77 2.56
CA GLU A 407 -20.19 14.16 1.66
C GLU A 407 -20.29 13.19 0.48
N THR A 408 -21.50 12.71 0.21
CA THR A 408 -21.86 11.92 -0.97
C THR A 408 -22.92 12.68 -1.74
N GLY A 409 -22.61 13.14 -2.96
CA GLY A 409 -23.59 13.81 -3.84
C GLY A 409 -23.08 15.00 -4.65
N ASN A 410 -21.98 15.64 -4.25
CA ASN A 410 -21.41 16.82 -4.91
C ASN A 410 -20.08 16.54 -5.64
N GLY A 411 -19.91 15.33 -6.18
CA GLY A 411 -18.68 14.87 -6.82
C GLY A 411 -18.04 13.70 -6.08
N GLU A 412 -16.72 13.53 -6.26
CA GLU A 412 -15.95 12.51 -5.53
C GLU A 412 -15.87 12.85 -4.03
N PRO A 413 -16.09 11.86 -3.15
CA PRO A 413 -15.95 12.07 -1.72
C PRO A 413 -14.50 12.43 -1.38
N PRO A 414 -14.28 13.25 -0.33
CA PRO A 414 -12.94 13.68 0.05
C PRO A 414 -12.08 12.51 0.54
N ASN A 415 -10.81 12.49 0.12
CA ASN A 415 -9.84 11.45 0.52
C ASN A 415 -9.60 11.39 2.04
N ILE A 416 -9.56 12.56 2.67
CA ILE A 416 -9.37 12.78 4.11
C ILE A 416 -10.66 13.42 4.61
N TYR A 417 -11.30 12.80 5.58
CA TYR A 417 -12.61 13.23 6.07
C TYR A 417 -12.77 12.96 7.57
N ASN A 418 -13.85 13.48 8.13
CA ASN A 418 -14.31 13.13 9.46
C ASN A 418 -15.81 12.80 9.40
N ARG A 419 -16.16 11.54 9.66
CA ARG A 419 -17.54 11.04 9.57
C ARG A 419 -18.43 11.57 10.68
N HIS A 420 -17.84 11.87 11.83
CA HIS A 420 -18.56 12.16 13.07
C HIS A 420 -18.43 13.62 13.50
N ILE A 421 -17.83 14.47 12.67
CA ILE A 421 -17.63 15.89 12.97
C ILE A 421 -18.98 16.61 13.07
N LYS A 422 -19.10 17.47 14.09
CA LYS A 422 -20.25 18.36 14.28
C LYS A 422 -19.78 19.78 14.44
N GLU A 423 -20.56 20.70 13.91
CA GLU A 423 -20.28 22.14 14.03
C GLU A 423 -20.13 22.58 15.49
N SER A 424 -20.98 22.07 16.39
CA SER A 424 -20.89 22.35 17.83
C SER A 424 -19.55 21.96 18.45
N ASP A 425 -18.93 20.87 17.97
CA ASP A 425 -17.63 20.45 18.48
C ASP A 425 -16.53 21.40 17.98
N ILE A 426 -16.61 21.84 16.73
CA ILE A 426 -15.68 22.81 16.15
C ILE A 426 -15.77 24.14 16.91
N VAL A 427 -16.98 24.62 17.18
CA VAL A 427 -17.22 25.86 17.94
C VAL A 427 -16.64 25.73 19.35
N ARG A 428 -16.92 24.62 20.04
CA ARG A 428 -16.47 24.37 21.42
C ARG A 428 -14.95 24.32 21.55
N TYR A 429 -14.28 23.56 20.68
CA TYR A 429 -12.84 23.28 20.78
C TYR A 429 -11.96 24.17 19.90
N GLY A 430 -12.56 24.99 19.04
CA GLY A 430 -11.86 25.80 18.06
C GLY A 430 -11.30 24.96 16.91
N ALA A 431 -10.82 25.65 15.87
CA ALA A 431 -10.20 25.03 14.72
C ALA A 431 -9.25 25.98 14.00
N LEU A 432 -8.39 25.39 13.17
CA LEU A 432 -7.51 26.12 12.29
C LEU A 432 -7.87 25.88 10.83
N LEU A 433 -8.07 26.95 10.07
CA LEU A 433 -8.37 26.90 8.65
C LEU A 433 -7.11 27.25 7.84
N VAL A 434 -6.67 26.32 7.00
CA VAL A 434 -5.50 26.50 6.13
C VAL A 434 -5.94 26.97 4.76
N GLY A 435 -5.44 28.13 4.34
CA GLY A 435 -5.79 28.76 3.07
C GLY A 435 -5.05 28.17 1.88
N LYS A 436 -5.37 28.65 0.68
CA LYS A 436 -4.68 28.23 -0.54
C LYS A 436 -3.24 28.75 -0.57
N ARG A 437 -2.31 27.91 -1.01
CA ARG A 437 -0.91 28.30 -1.26
C ARG A 437 -0.84 29.45 -2.26
N GLY A 438 -0.02 30.45 -1.95
CA GLY A 438 0.19 31.64 -2.78
C GLY A 438 -0.89 32.72 -2.61
N LYS A 439 -1.88 32.52 -1.74
CA LYS A 439 -2.90 33.54 -1.41
C LYS A 439 -2.67 34.10 -0.01
N ASP A 440 -2.56 35.42 0.07
CA ASP A 440 -2.45 36.13 1.34
C ASP A 440 -3.80 36.23 2.08
N CYS A 441 -3.78 36.76 3.31
CA CYS A 441 -4.98 36.87 4.13
C CYS A 441 -5.98 37.95 3.71
N SER A 442 -5.61 38.85 2.79
CA SER A 442 -6.56 39.79 2.20
C SER A 442 -7.41 39.14 1.12
N GLN A 443 -6.87 38.11 0.46
CA GLN A 443 -7.52 37.37 -0.63
C GLN A 443 -8.22 36.09 -0.16
N GLU A 444 -7.74 35.48 0.94
CA GLU A 444 -8.30 34.25 1.48
C GLU A 444 -9.45 34.52 2.44
N HIS A 445 -10.65 34.13 2.02
CA HIS A 445 -11.90 34.34 2.77
C HIS A 445 -12.47 33.06 3.37
N PHE A 446 -11.93 31.88 3.05
CA PHE A 446 -12.40 30.58 3.55
C PHE A 446 -13.90 30.31 3.26
N GLN A 447 -14.42 30.88 2.16
CA GLN A 447 -15.85 30.85 1.86
C GLN A 447 -16.42 29.44 1.77
N SER A 448 -15.69 28.50 1.16
CA SER A 448 -16.12 27.10 1.05
C SER A 448 -16.31 26.47 2.43
N THR A 449 -15.31 26.60 3.31
CA THR A 449 -15.36 26.04 4.66
C THR A 449 -16.43 26.71 5.53
N LEU A 450 -16.58 28.02 5.45
CA LEU A 450 -17.59 28.76 6.22
C LEU A 450 -19.02 28.53 5.68
N ALA A 451 -19.17 28.20 4.40
CA ALA A 451 -20.46 27.80 3.85
C ALA A 451 -20.89 26.42 4.38
N THR A 452 -19.94 25.49 4.55
CA THR A 452 -20.18 24.20 5.20
C THR A 452 -20.48 24.37 6.69
N TRP A 453 -19.84 25.33 7.35
CA TRP A 453 -19.90 25.56 8.78
C TRP A 453 -20.26 27.03 9.14
N PRO A 454 -21.53 27.43 8.96
CA PRO A 454 -21.97 28.82 9.06
C PRO A 454 -21.86 29.44 10.47
N ALA A 455 -21.81 28.64 11.54
CA ALA A 455 -21.64 29.14 12.90
C ALA A 455 -20.19 29.52 13.23
N LEU A 456 -19.22 29.11 12.40
CA LEU A 456 -17.81 29.39 12.65
C LEU A 456 -17.50 30.86 12.34
N THR A 457 -16.83 31.51 13.30
CA THR A 457 -16.33 32.87 13.13
C THR A 457 -14.82 32.87 13.24
N ILE A 458 -14.15 33.38 12.20
CA ILE A 458 -12.70 33.54 12.22
C ILE A 458 -12.37 34.70 13.16
N SER A 459 -11.69 34.38 14.26
CA SER A 459 -11.30 35.37 15.28
C SER A 459 -10.04 36.13 14.91
N HIS A 460 -9.13 35.49 14.17
CA HIS A 460 -7.83 36.04 13.78
C HIS A 460 -7.39 35.42 12.46
N LYS A 461 -6.69 36.20 11.62
CA LYS A 461 -6.05 35.72 10.39
C LYS A 461 -4.59 36.11 10.37
N GLU A 462 -3.73 35.22 9.92
CA GLU A 462 -2.30 35.47 9.87
C GLU A 462 -1.65 34.74 8.69
N GLY A 463 -0.74 35.43 8.00
CA GLY A 463 0.01 34.85 6.89
C GLY A 463 1.24 34.11 7.37
N PHE A 464 1.41 32.88 6.93
CA PHE A 464 2.59 32.06 7.17
C PHE A 464 3.34 31.81 5.87
N ILE A 465 4.66 31.67 5.95
CA ILE A 465 5.46 31.27 4.79
C ILE A 465 5.54 29.75 4.77
N PHE A 466 5.04 29.15 3.69
CA PHE A 466 5.23 27.74 3.39
C PHE A 466 6.28 27.61 2.28
N GLN A 467 7.31 26.81 2.56
CA GLN A 467 8.32 26.45 1.58
C GLN A 467 8.39 24.94 1.54
N ALA A 468 8.04 24.31 0.41
CA ALA A 468 7.93 22.85 0.34
C ALA A 468 9.27 22.13 0.57
N GLN A 469 10.37 22.72 0.10
CA GLN A 469 11.74 22.21 0.24
C GLN A 469 12.73 23.39 0.11
N PRO A 470 13.99 23.31 0.58
CA PRO A 470 14.91 24.45 0.74
C PRO A 470 15.14 25.29 -0.53
N ASN A 471 15.09 24.67 -1.70
CA ASN A 471 15.29 25.34 -3.00
C ASN A 471 13.97 25.68 -3.73
N ALA A 472 12.80 25.39 -3.15
CA ALA A 472 11.51 25.78 -3.73
C ALA A 472 11.15 27.22 -3.40
N GLU A 473 10.31 27.83 -4.23
CA GLU A 473 9.75 29.14 -3.98
C GLU A 473 8.95 29.14 -2.67
N SER A 474 9.12 30.22 -1.91
CA SER A 474 8.35 30.46 -0.68
C SER A 474 6.98 31.03 -1.05
N GLU A 475 5.92 30.40 -0.55
CA GLU A 475 4.55 30.81 -0.80
C GLU A 475 3.90 31.26 0.50
N VAL A 476 3.14 32.35 0.46
CA VAL A 476 2.31 32.76 1.60
C VAL A 476 1.08 31.84 1.68
N VAL A 477 0.73 31.42 2.89
CA VAL A 477 -0.47 30.67 3.22
C VAL A 477 -1.20 31.42 4.32
N CYS A 478 -2.42 31.89 4.06
CA CYS A 478 -3.23 32.47 5.12
C CYS A 478 -3.78 31.38 6.05
N ILE A 479 -3.73 31.65 7.36
CA ILE A 479 -4.29 30.80 8.39
C ILE A 479 -5.40 31.55 9.11
N GLY A 480 -6.60 30.97 9.11
CA GLY A 480 -7.74 31.45 9.89
C GLY A 480 -7.83 30.70 11.22
N PHE A 481 -7.92 31.44 12.32
CA PHE A 481 -8.05 30.87 13.66
C PHE A 481 -9.48 31.04 14.18
N ILE A 482 -10.14 29.92 14.45
CA ILE A 482 -11.42 29.87 15.14
C ILE A 482 -11.14 29.60 16.61
N ALA A 483 -11.46 30.57 17.45
CA ALA A 483 -11.19 30.46 18.88
C ALA A 483 -12.15 29.45 19.55
N PRO A 484 -11.68 28.64 20.50
CA PRO A 484 -12.55 27.82 21.35
C PRO A 484 -13.47 28.70 22.20
N GLU A 485 -14.67 28.22 22.51
CA GLU A 485 -15.64 28.94 23.36
C GLU A 485 -15.12 29.20 24.78
N ASN A 486 -14.30 28.30 25.33
CA ASN A 486 -13.73 28.43 26.68
C ASN A 486 -12.53 29.38 26.71
N LYS A 487 -12.73 30.65 26.32
CA LYS A 487 -11.73 31.74 26.39
C LYS A 487 -11.38 32.22 27.81
N GLN A 488 -11.85 31.55 28.86
CA GLN A 488 -11.65 31.99 30.25
C GLN A 488 -10.50 31.26 30.91
#